data_AF-F3KBG3-F1
#
_entry.id   AF-F3KBG3-F1
#
_cell.length_a   1.000
_cell.length_b   1.000
_cell.length_c   1.000
_cell.angle_alpha   90.00
_cell.angle_beta   90.00
_cell.angle_gamma   90.00
#
_symmetry.space_group_name_H-M   'P 1'
#
loop_
_entity.id
_entity.type
_entity.pdbx_description
1 polymer ?
#
loop_
_entity_poly.entity_id
_entity_poly.type
_entity_poly.pdbx_seq_one_letter_code
_entity_poly.pdbx_strand_id
1 'polypeptide(L)'
;MGTLLLGSSLITIALLLAYNYLTLAVSGQNQVAPGWPALLVALVSIAAKEWIFHYTKKAGEKLRSNLLIANAWHSRTDAFSSIIVLIGVAGSMLGVHWFDLVAALIVALIILKIGWQLVWDSSKELVDSSAEPEQVEQLRETLFTSEGVLNVHDLRTRRMGQDILLDVHIQVSGDISVSEGHQIGEHAAQQLLKQHSFINDVIYHIDAEDDHNVNHRKSTALLPLRNKVLSDLKANWPDMPKIQKLTLHYLNQQVDIEIVFNTTQLKSGPTPLNSENIKQQIIKRNKQLPWLGKVVVYIQQNTNP
;
A
#
# COMPACT_ATOMS: atom_id res chain seq x y z
N MET A 1 3.12 15.12 12.55
CA MET A 1 4.00 16.03 13.33
C MET A 1 3.32 16.63 14.57
N GLY A 2 2.13 17.23 14.47
CA GLY A 2 1.44 17.81 15.64
C GLY A 2 1.12 16.80 16.75
N THR A 3 0.70 15.60 16.39
CA THR A 3 0.45 14.47 17.31
C THR A 3 1.72 14.00 18.05
N LEU A 4 2.87 14.04 17.38
CA LEU A 4 4.18 13.70 17.93
C LEU A 4 4.63 14.70 19.00
N LEU A 5 4.45 16.00 18.73
CA LEU A 5 4.70 17.06 19.72
C LEU A 5 3.79 16.91 20.92
N LEU A 6 2.48 16.71 20.70
CA LEU A 6 1.51 16.49 21.78
C LEU A 6 1.86 15.25 22.61
N GLY A 7 2.13 14.12 21.97
CA GLY A 7 2.54 12.89 22.65
C GLY A 7 3.83 13.08 23.46
N SER A 8 4.82 13.77 22.91
CA SER A 8 6.07 14.08 23.60
C SER A 8 5.85 15.00 24.81
N SER A 9 5.03 16.05 24.67
CA SER A 9 4.66 16.93 25.78
C SER A 9 3.94 16.17 26.90
N LEU A 10 3.02 15.25 26.56
CA LEU A 10 2.33 14.41 27.54
C LEU A 10 3.31 13.51 28.31
N ILE A 11 4.27 12.88 27.62
CA ILE A 11 5.33 12.08 28.26
C ILE A 11 6.16 12.94 29.21
N THR A 12 6.59 14.13 28.78
CA THR A 12 7.35 15.05 29.63
C THR A 12 6.56 15.44 30.88
N ILE A 13 5.29 15.81 30.73
CA ILE A 13 4.41 16.17 31.85
C ILE A 13 4.22 14.97 32.79
N ALA A 14 3.99 13.77 32.26
CA ALA A 14 3.82 12.56 33.07
C ALA A 14 5.08 12.23 33.88
N LEU A 15 6.27 12.32 33.26
CA LEU A 15 7.55 12.07 33.95
C LEU A 15 7.83 13.13 35.02
N LEU A 16 7.55 14.41 34.73
CA LEU A 16 7.71 15.50 35.69
C LEU A 16 6.76 15.32 36.89
N LEU A 17 5.50 14.96 36.64
CA LEU A 17 4.54 14.64 37.70
C LEU A 17 5.03 13.46 38.54
N ALA A 18 5.39 12.34 37.91
CA ALA A 18 5.88 11.16 38.62
C ALA A 18 7.12 11.49 39.48
N TYR A 19 8.08 12.26 38.95
CA TYR A 19 9.25 12.70 39.70
C TYR A 19 8.88 13.58 40.91
N ASN A 20 8.01 14.56 40.73
CA ASN A 20 7.56 15.44 41.81
C ASN A 20 6.84 14.65 42.91
N TYR A 21 5.95 13.72 42.56
CA TYR A 21 5.25 12.91 43.55
C TYR A 21 6.15 11.88 44.24
N LEU A 22 7.13 11.29 43.54
CA LEU A 22 8.12 10.40 44.16
C LEU A 22 9.05 11.13 45.12
N THR A 23 9.53 12.32 44.77
CA THR A 23 10.36 13.14 45.67
C THR A 23 9.57 13.60 46.91
N LEU A 24 8.28 13.89 46.77
CA LEU A 24 7.38 14.15 47.90
C LEU A 24 7.19 12.91 48.78
N ALA A 25 7.04 11.72 48.18
CA ALA A 25 6.95 10.46 48.93
C ALA A 25 8.20 10.21 49.80
N VAL A 26 9.39 10.46 49.23
CA VAL A 26 10.68 10.20 49.90
C VAL A 26 11.02 11.26 50.94
N SER A 27 10.65 12.52 50.71
CA SER A 27 10.95 13.63 51.64
C SER A 27 10.05 13.68 52.88
N GLY A 28 8.96 12.89 52.92
CA GLY A 28 8.06 12.81 54.07
C GLY A 28 7.33 14.12 54.40
N GLN A 29 7.33 15.09 53.48
CA GLN A 29 6.59 16.33 53.65
C GLN A 29 5.09 16.07 53.46
N ASN A 30 4.29 16.35 54.49
CA ASN A 30 2.84 16.27 54.40
C ASN A 30 2.35 17.37 53.44
N GLN A 31 1.78 16.96 52.32
CA GLN A 31 1.08 17.89 51.44
C GLN A 31 -0.16 18.44 52.17
N VAL A 32 -0.43 19.72 51.96
CA VAL A 32 -1.71 20.31 52.35
C VAL A 32 -2.80 19.56 51.58
N ALA A 33 -3.71 18.90 52.30
CA ALA A 33 -4.79 18.16 51.67
C ALA A 33 -5.54 19.06 50.68
N PRO A 34 -5.91 18.57 49.48
CA PRO A 34 -6.65 19.37 48.52
C PRO A 34 -7.93 19.91 49.16
N GLY A 35 -8.19 21.21 48.98
CA GLY A 35 -9.41 21.81 49.51
C GLY A 35 -10.67 21.29 48.82
N TRP A 36 -11.83 21.58 49.40
CA TRP A 36 -13.14 21.26 48.81
C TRP A 36 -13.33 21.66 47.32
N PRO A 37 -12.67 22.71 46.76
CA PRO A 37 -12.80 23.02 45.34
C PRO A 37 -12.28 21.91 44.43
N ALA A 38 -11.27 21.14 44.86
CA ALA A 38 -10.71 20.05 44.07
C ALA A 38 -11.72 18.92 43.86
N LEU A 39 -12.51 18.57 44.89
CA LEU A 39 -13.61 17.62 44.77
C LEU A 39 -14.69 18.10 43.80
N LEU A 40 -15.06 19.38 43.88
CA LEU A 40 -16.07 19.95 42.99
C LEU A 40 -15.60 19.89 41.53
N VAL A 41 -14.36 20.29 41.26
CA VAL A 41 -13.77 20.22 39.90
C VAL A 41 -13.72 18.77 39.39
N ALA A 42 -13.32 17.81 40.23
CA ALA A 42 -13.29 16.40 39.87
C ALA A 42 -14.70 15.86 39.53
N LEU A 43 -15.70 16.18 40.36
CA LEU A 43 -17.11 15.80 40.12
C LEU A 43 -17.65 16.39 38.82
N VAL A 44 -17.42 17.68 38.58
CA VAL A 44 -17.83 18.35 37.34
C VAL A 44 -17.13 17.72 36.13
N SER A 45 -15.85 17.38 36.25
CA SER A 45 -15.08 16.72 35.18
C SER A 45 -15.65 15.34 34.84
N ILE A 46 -15.97 14.51 35.85
CA ILE A 46 -16.59 13.19 35.65
C ILE A 46 -17.96 13.33 34.99
N ALA A 47 -18.80 14.24 35.50
CA ALA A 47 -20.13 14.48 34.94
C ALA A 47 -20.06 14.95 33.47
N ALA A 48 -19.14 15.86 33.16
CA ALA A 48 -18.93 16.34 31.80
C ALA A 48 -18.46 15.21 30.86
N LYS A 49 -17.50 14.38 31.28
CA LYS A 49 -17.01 13.24 30.48
C LYS A 49 -18.08 12.19 30.24
N GLU A 50 -18.87 11.84 31.26
CA GLU A 50 -19.98 10.89 31.12
C GLU A 50 -21.06 11.45 30.17
N TRP A 51 -21.33 12.75 30.24
CA TRP A 51 -22.22 13.42 29.30
C TRP A 51 -21.70 13.37 27.85
N ILE A 52 -20.41 13.66 27.64
CA ILE A 52 -19.75 13.54 26.33
C ILE A 52 -19.82 12.11 25.80
N PHE A 53 -19.60 11.10 26.66
CA PHE A 53 -19.74 9.69 26.30
C PHE A 53 -21.14 9.39 25.77
N HIS A 54 -22.19 9.72 26.53
CA HIS A 54 -23.57 9.46 26.11
C HIS A 54 -23.94 10.19 24.83
N TYR A 55 -23.54 11.46 24.68
CA TYR A 55 -23.81 12.25 23.48
C TYR A 55 -23.12 11.65 22.25
N THR A 56 -21.81 11.38 22.36
CA THR A 56 -20.99 10.87 21.25
C THR A 56 -21.39 9.45 20.86
N LYS A 57 -21.70 8.59 21.84
CA LYS A 57 -22.19 7.23 21.58
C LYS A 57 -23.52 7.26 20.83
N LYS A 58 -24.47 8.07 21.29
CA LYS A 58 -25.79 8.21 20.64
C LYS A 58 -25.66 8.76 19.21
N ALA A 59 -24.77 9.72 18.99
CA ALA A 59 -24.45 10.23 17.66
C ALA A 59 -23.82 9.15 16.77
N GLY A 60 -22.86 8.39 17.30
CA GLY A 60 -22.20 7.29 16.59
C GLY A 60 -23.15 6.17 16.18
N GLU A 61 -24.06 5.76 17.06
CA GLU A 61 -25.10 4.76 16.75
C GLU A 61 -26.07 5.28 15.67
N LYS A 62 -26.52 6.54 15.77
CA LYS A 62 -27.42 7.16 14.78
C LYS A 62 -26.77 7.28 13.40
N LEU A 63 -25.49 7.61 13.36
CA LEU A 63 -24.71 7.77 12.13
C LEU A 63 -24.07 6.46 11.64
N ARG A 64 -24.29 5.33 12.35
CA ARG A 64 -23.65 4.02 12.09
C ARG A 64 -22.12 4.13 11.94
N SER A 65 -21.50 4.99 12.74
CA SER A 65 -20.07 5.24 12.68
C SER A 65 -19.33 4.55 13.82
N ASN A 66 -18.59 3.49 13.48
CA ASN A 66 -17.72 2.79 14.43
C ASN A 66 -16.62 3.71 15.00
N LEU A 67 -16.17 4.71 14.24
CA LEU A 67 -15.20 5.70 14.69
C LEU A 67 -15.75 6.58 15.82
N LEU A 68 -16.98 7.11 15.67
CA LEU A 68 -17.63 7.88 16.73
C LEU A 68 -17.89 7.03 17.98
N ILE A 69 -18.28 5.77 17.80
CA ILE A 69 -18.49 4.84 18.92
C ILE A 69 -17.16 4.58 19.65
N ALA A 70 -16.07 4.35 18.93
CA ALA A 70 -14.74 4.17 19.51
C ALA A 70 -14.29 5.41 20.30
N ASN A 71 -14.51 6.61 19.75
CA ASN A 71 -14.18 7.86 20.43
C ASN A 71 -15.02 8.06 21.71
N ALA A 72 -16.29 7.64 21.71
CA ALA A 72 -17.10 7.65 22.92
C ALA A 72 -16.49 6.75 24.01
N TRP A 73 -16.11 5.52 23.69
CA TRP A 73 -15.46 4.61 24.63
C TRP A 73 -14.12 5.14 25.16
N HIS A 74 -13.38 5.88 24.35
CA HIS A 74 -12.17 6.58 24.80
C HIS A 74 -12.49 7.61 25.88
N SER A 75 -13.48 8.48 25.64
CA SER A 75 -13.94 9.48 26.62
C SER A 75 -14.42 8.83 27.94
N ARG A 76 -15.04 7.65 27.86
CA ARG A 76 -15.44 6.88 29.05
C ARG A 76 -14.24 6.34 29.82
N THR A 77 -13.20 5.89 29.12
CA THR A 77 -11.95 5.45 29.76
C THR A 77 -11.29 6.61 30.52
N ASP A 78 -11.35 7.83 29.96
CA ASP A 78 -10.89 9.04 30.64
C ASP A 78 -11.74 9.42 31.86
N ALA A 79 -13.04 9.09 31.86
CA ALA A 79 -13.90 9.29 33.03
C ALA A 79 -13.47 8.37 34.18
N PHE A 80 -13.11 7.11 33.90
CA PHE A 80 -12.56 6.20 34.91
C PHE A 80 -11.27 6.74 35.54
N SER A 81 -10.36 7.31 34.74
CA SER A 81 -9.17 7.99 35.27
C SER A 81 -9.52 9.16 36.21
N SER A 82 -10.56 9.94 35.89
CA SER A 82 -11.05 11.02 36.77
C SER A 82 -11.70 10.50 38.05
N ILE A 83 -12.33 9.32 38.03
CA ILE A 83 -12.87 8.68 39.23
C ILE A 83 -11.73 8.26 40.18
N ILE A 84 -10.61 7.75 39.64
CA ILE A 84 -9.42 7.43 40.44
C ILE A 84 -8.89 8.68 41.16
N VAL A 85 -8.83 9.83 40.48
CA VAL A 85 -8.46 11.12 41.09
C VAL A 85 -9.44 11.51 42.18
N LEU A 86 -10.75 11.42 41.94
CA LEU A 86 -11.77 11.76 42.93
C LEU A 86 -11.61 10.93 44.20
N ILE A 87 -11.37 9.62 44.07
CA ILE A 87 -11.14 8.71 45.20
C ILE A 87 -9.86 9.10 45.95
N GLY A 88 -8.78 9.43 45.23
CA GLY A 88 -7.52 9.89 45.83
C GLY A 88 -7.69 11.16 46.68
N VAL A 89 -8.35 12.17 46.10
CA VAL A 89 -8.63 13.45 46.77
C VAL A 89 -9.56 13.25 47.98
N ALA A 90 -10.66 12.51 47.81
CA ALA A 90 -11.59 12.23 48.90
C ALA A 90 -10.92 11.44 50.05
N GLY A 91 -10.10 10.43 49.72
CA GLY A 91 -9.36 9.64 50.71
C GLY A 91 -8.33 10.47 51.48
N SER A 92 -7.65 11.40 50.80
CA SER A 92 -6.73 12.35 51.44
C SER A 92 -7.45 13.28 52.42
N MET A 93 -8.63 13.79 52.05
CA MET A 93 -9.46 14.63 52.93
C MET A 93 -9.99 13.88 54.16
N LEU A 94 -10.16 12.57 54.09
CA LEU A 94 -10.55 11.71 55.22
C LEU A 94 -9.37 11.36 56.16
N GLY A 95 -8.18 11.93 55.92
CA GLY A 95 -6.99 11.77 56.75
C GLY A 95 -6.00 10.72 56.23
N VAL A 96 -6.29 10.04 55.13
CA VAL A 96 -5.41 9.03 54.53
C VAL A 96 -4.54 9.68 53.44
N HIS A 97 -3.52 10.41 53.88
CA HIS A 97 -2.69 11.28 53.02
C HIS A 97 -1.96 10.54 51.89
N TRP A 98 -1.71 9.23 52.01
CA TRP A 98 -1.03 8.45 50.96
C TRP A 98 -1.91 8.11 49.75
N PHE A 99 -3.25 8.22 49.87
CA PHE A 99 -4.17 7.94 48.76
C PHE A 99 -4.00 8.89 47.58
N ASP A 100 -3.75 10.18 47.86
CA ASP A 100 -3.51 11.19 46.83
C ASP A 100 -2.23 10.87 46.04
N LEU A 101 -1.19 10.43 46.74
CA LEU A 101 0.09 10.06 46.14
C LEU A 101 -0.04 8.86 45.20
N VAL A 102 -0.77 7.84 45.62
CA VAL A 102 -1.05 6.66 44.80
C VAL A 102 -1.92 7.02 43.59
N ALA A 103 -2.97 7.81 43.79
CA ALA A 103 -3.82 8.27 42.70
C ALA A 103 -3.04 9.09 41.66
N ALA A 104 -2.18 10.01 42.10
CA ALA A 104 -1.34 10.81 41.22
C ALA A 104 -0.35 9.96 40.41
N LEU A 105 0.27 8.95 41.02
CA LEU A 105 1.16 8.02 40.31
C LEU A 105 0.40 7.18 39.27
N ILE A 106 -0.79 6.67 39.61
CA ILE A 106 -1.62 5.94 38.67
C ILE A 106 -1.98 6.82 37.46
N VAL A 107 -2.37 8.07 37.71
CA VAL A 107 -2.69 9.02 36.64
C VAL A 107 -1.47 9.34 35.79
N ALA A 108 -0.30 9.55 36.39
CA ALA A 108 0.95 9.77 35.65
C ALA A 108 1.27 8.59 34.72
N LEU A 109 1.08 7.34 35.17
CA LEU A 109 1.25 6.15 34.34
C LEU A 109 0.25 6.09 33.18
N ILE A 110 -1.01 6.46 33.40
CA ILE A 110 -2.04 6.52 32.35
C ILE A 110 -1.65 7.56 31.30
N ILE A 111 -1.27 8.78 31.72
CA ILE A 111 -0.84 9.85 30.80
C ILE A 111 0.40 9.41 30.02
N LEU A 112 1.36 8.77 30.68
CA LEU A 112 2.57 8.25 30.04
C LEU A 112 2.23 7.22 28.96
N LYS A 113 1.32 6.29 29.24
CA LYS A 113 0.87 5.28 28.27
C LYS A 113 0.22 5.93 27.05
N ILE A 114 -0.65 6.92 27.25
CA ILE A 114 -1.33 7.65 26.17
C ILE A 114 -0.30 8.40 25.32
N GLY A 115 0.61 9.13 25.96
CA GLY A 115 1.68 9.86 25.27
C GLY A 115 2.59 8.94 24.47
N TRP A 116 2.99 7.80 25.05
CA TRP A 116 3.80 6.78 24.36
C TRP A 116 3.09 6.21 23.14
N GLN A 117 1.81 5.85 23.26
CA GLN A 117 1.02 5.35 22.15
C GLN A 117 0.92 6.37 21.01
N LEU A 118 0.65 7.64 21.33
CA LEU A 118 0.60 8.72 20.33
C LEU A 118 1.93 8.90 19.58
N VAL A 119 3.05 8.88 20.32
CA VAL A 119 4.39 8.97 19.71
C VAL A 119 4.66 7.76 18.82
N TRP A 120 4.32 6.55 19.28
CA TRP A 120 4.54 5.31 18.55
C TRP A 120 3.75 5.27 17.24
N ASP A 121 2.46 5.58 17.30
CA ASP A 121 1.57 5.56 16.13
C ASP A 121 1.97 6.65 15.13
N SER A 122 2.30 7.85 15.62
CA SER A 122 2.78 8.94 14.75
C SER A 122 4.15 8.64 14.14
N SER A 123 5.02 7.92 14.86
CA SER A 123 6.32 7.49 14.34
C SER A 123 6.15 6.47 13.23
N LYS A 124 5.20 5.53 13.36
CA LYS A 124 4.88 4.58 12.29
C LYS A 124 4.41 5.27 11.02
N GLU A 125 3.55 6.29 11.17
CA GLU A 125 3.06 7.07 10.05
C GLU A 125 4.20 7.82 9.33
N LEU A 126 5.18 8.34 10.06
CA LEU A 126 6.37 8.99 9.47
C LEU A 126 7.30 8.03 8.72
N VAL A 127 7.21 6.72 8.99
CA VAL A 127 8.07 5.69 8.37
C VAL A 127 7.38 5.06 7.16
N ASP A 128 6.37 5.73 6.58
CA ASP A 128 5.58 5.23 5.45
C ASP A 128 4.97 3.86 5.73
N SER A 129 4.31 3.71 6.89
CA SER A 129 3.65 2.45 7.24
C SER A 129 2.63 2.03 6.19
N SER A 130 2.61 0.73 5.88
CA SER A 130 1.61 0.08 5.02
C SER A 130 0.19 0.27 5.56
N ALA A 131 -0.79 0.22 4.66
CA ALA A 131 -2.19 0.00 4.99
C ALA A 131 -2.37 -1.35 5.73
N GLU A 132 -3.52 -1.49 6.41
CA GLU A 132 -3.83 -2.72 7.13
C GLU A 132 -3.93 -3.91 6.14
N PRO A 133 -3.49 -5.13 6.52
CA PRO A 133 -3.47 -6.27 5.61
C PRO A 133 -4.83 -6.59 4.96
N GLU A 134 -5.92 -6.43 5.71
CA GLU A 134 -7.28 -6.61 5.19
C GLU A 134 -7.64 -5.58 4.13
N GLN A 135 -7.22 -4.31 4.32
CA GLN A 135 -7.41 -3.28 3.31
C GLN A 135 -6.60 -3.58 2.06
N VAL A 136 -5.33 -3.99 2.21
CA VAL A 136 -4.46 -4.36 1.10
C VAL A 136 -5.08 -5.48 0.25
N GLU A 137 -5.66 -6.49 0.88
CA GLU A 137 -6.31 -7.60 0.19
C GLU A 137 -7.56 -7.14 -0.58
N GLN A 138 -8.38 -6.26 0.00
CA GLN A 138 -9.52 -5.66 -0.70
C GLN A 138 -9.08 -4.86 -1.95
N LEU A 139 -7.99 -4.10 -1.86
CA LEU A 139 -7.44 -3.39 -3.02
C LEU A 139 -6.96 -4.36 -4.10
N ARG A 140 -6.31 -5.46 -3.70
CA ARG A 140 -5.86 -6.53 -4.60
C ARG A 140 -7.03 -7.17 -5.34
N GLU A 141 -8.12 -7.48 -4.64
CA GLU A 141 -9.34 -8.04 -5.24
C GLU A 141 -10.00 -7.06 -6.24
N THR A 142 -10.07 -5.77 -5.91
CA THR A 142 -10.60 -4.75 -6.84
C THR A 142 -9.78 -4.70 -8.14
N LEU A 143 -8.44 -4.75 -8.04
CA LEU A 143 -7.58 -4.78 -9.22
C LEU A 143 -7.73 -6.08 -10.02
N PHE A 144 -7.74 -7.22 -9.33
CA PHE A 144 -7.81 -8.53 -9.97
C PHE A 144 -9.13 -8.77 -10.71
N THR A 145 -10.21 -8.12 -10.28
CA THR A 145 -11.53 -8.19 -10.94
C THR A 145 -11.68 -7.24 -12.12
N SER A 146 -10.68 -6.40 -12.40
CA SER A 146 -10.70 -5.46 -13.52
C SER A 146 -10.49 -6.20 -14.85
N GLU A 147 -11.21 -5.79 -15.89
CA GLU A 147 -11.14 -6.41 -17.22
C GLU A 147 -9.72 -6.35 -17.80
N GLY A 148 -9.23 -7.47 -18.32
CA GLY A 148 -7.90 -7.57 -18.94
C GLY A 148 -6.74 -7.78 -17.97
N VAL A 149 -6.97 -7.69 -16.65
CA VAL A 149 -5.98 -8.03 -15.61
C VAL A 149 -5.92 -9.54 -15.46
N LEU A 150 -4.72 -10.10 -15.63
CA LEU A 150 -4.45 -11.53 -15.45
C LEU A 150 -3.95 -11.84 -14.04
N ASN A 151 -3.18 -10.93 -13.45
CA ASN A 151 -2.63 -11.07 -12.11
C ASN A 151 -2.24 -9.70 -11.53
N VAL A 152 -2.07 -9.65 -10.22
CA VAL A 152 -1.66 -8.45 -9.48
C VAL A 152 -0.62 -8.86 -8.44
N HIS A 153 0.55 -8.24 -8.47
CA HIS A 153 1.64 -8.56 -7.55
C HIS A 153 2.41 -7.29 -7.13
N ASP A 154 3.34 -7.45 -6.19
CA ASP A 154 4.14 -6.37 -5.58
C ASP A 154 3.30 -5.12 -5.19
N LEU A 155 2.08 -5.35 -4.68
CA LEU A 155 1.18 -4.29 -4.25
C LEU A 155 1.72 -3.68 -2.95
N ARG A 156 2.19 -2.43 -3.05
CA ARG A 156 2.75 -1.65 -1.94
C ARG A 156 1.84 -0.48 -1.63
N THR A 157 1.59 -0.28 -0.35
CA THR A 157 0.83 0.87 0.13
C THR A 157 1.70 1.69 1.06
N ARG A 158 1.51 3.01 1.00
CA ARG A 158 2.07 3.95 1.98
C ARG A 158 0.96 4.87 2.45
N ARG A 159 0.86 5.06 3.77
CA ARG A 159 -0.09 6.01 4.37
C ARG A 159 0.50 7.42 4.32
N MET A 160 -0.32 8.39 3.91
CA MET A 160 0.01 9.81 3.98
C MET A 160 -1.18 10.56 4.60
N GLY A 161 -1.14 10.75 5.92
CA GLY A 161 -2.29 11.28 6.65
C GLY A 161 -3.44 10.28 6.65
N GLN A 162 -4.60 10.72 6.15
CA GLN A 162 -5.79 9.86 6.03
C GLN A 162 -5.84 9.08 4.70
N ASP A 163 -4.94 9.43 3.77
CA ASP A 163 -4.93 8.87 2.43
C ASP A 163 -3.91 7.75 2.28
N ILE A 164 -4.12 6.93 1.26
CA ILE A 164 -3.21 5.86 0.84
C ILE A 164 -2.70 6.17 -0.57
N LEU A 165 -1.40 5.98 -0.75
CA LEU A 165 -0.74 6.01 -2.05
C LEU A 165 -0.35 4.56 -2.37
N LEU A 166 -0.63 4.15 -3.59
CA LEU A 166 -0.52 2.76 -4.04
C LEU A 166 0.53 2.65 -5.15
N ASP A 167 1.39 1.64 -5.07
CA ASP A 167 2.27 1.18 -6.14
C ASP A 167 1.95 -0.29 -6.41
N VAL A 168 1.75 -0.68 -7.66
CA VAL A 168 1.29 -2.03 -7.99
C VAL A 168 1.75 -2.50 -9.36
N HIS A 169 2.06 -3.79 -9.47
CA HIS A 169 2.32 -4.45 -10.73
C HIS A 169 1.06 -5.15 -11.22
N ILE A 170 0.63 -4.83 -12.44
CA ILE A 170 -0.56 -5.37 -13.09
C ILE A 170 -0.10 -6.21 -14.27
N GLN A 171 -0.33 -7.51 -14.20
CA GLN A 171 -0.04 -8.41 -15.30
C GLN A 171 -1.19 -8.39 -16.30
N VAL A 172 -0.87 -8.20 -17.57
CA VAL A 172 -1.78 -8.26 -18.72
C VAL A 172 -1.26 -9.27 -19.75
N SER A 173 -2.03 -9.53 -20.81
CA SER A 173 -1.57 -10.42 -21.88
C SER A 173 -0.34 -9.84 -22.60
N GLY A 174 0.73 -10.62 -22.75
CA GLY A 174 1.94 -10.21 -23.49
C GLY A 174 1.77 -10.09 -25.01
N ASP A 175 0.61 -10.47 -25.55
CA ASP A 175 0.31 -10.43 -26.99
C ASP A 175 -0.39 -9.13 -27.42
N ILE A 176 -0.76 -8.26 -26.47
CA ILE A 176 -1.43 -6.99 -26.74
C ILE A 176 -0.42 -5.86 -27.01
N SER A 177 -0.93 -4.73 -27.50
CA SER A 177 -0.09 -3.55 -27.67
C SER A 177 0.22 -2.87 -26.33
N VAL A 178 1.37 -2.20 -26.23
CA VAL A 178 1.69 -1.36 -25.05
C VAL A 178 0.59 -0.34 -24.75
N SER A 179 -0.05 0.20 -25.80
CA SER A 179 -1.16 1.14 -25.65
C SER A 179 -2.38 0.50 -24.99
N GLU A 180 -2.70 -0.75 -25.33
CA GLU A 180 -3.83 -1.49 -24.76
C GLU A 180 -3.54 -1.90 -23.33
N GLY A 181 -2.32 -2.40 -23.05
CA GLY A 181 -1.88 -2.68 -21.69
C GLY A 181 -1.95 -1.45 -20.78
N HIS A 182 -1.53 -0.27 -21.27
CA HIS A 182 -1.69 0.98 -20.54
C HIS A 182 -3.16 1.33 -20.26
N GLN A 183 -4.07 1.13 -21.23
CA GLN A 183 -5.50 1.38 -21.02
C GLN A 183 -6.13 0.43 -20.00
N ILE A 184 -5.73 -0.84 -19.97
CA ILE A 184 -6.17 -1.80 -18.94
C ILE A 184 -5.73 -1.31 -17.55
N GLY A 185 -4.47 -0.91 -17.40
CA GLY A 185 -3.96 -0.35 -16.14
C GLY A 185 -4.70 0.91 -15.72
N GLU A 186 -4.95 1.83 -16.65
CA GLU A 186 -5.72 3.05 -16.38
C GLU A 186 -7.14 2.73 -15.91
N HIS A 187 -7.82 1.79 -16.56
CA HIS A 187 -9.15 1.36 -16.13
C HIS A 187 -9.14 0.75 -14.72
N ALA A 188 -8.16 -0.09 -14.40
CA ALA A 188 -8.02 -0.71 -13.07
C ALA A 188 -7.72 0.34 -11.98
N ALA A 189 -6.83 1.30 -12.26
CA ALA A 189 -6.50 2.40 -11.37
C ALA A 189 -7.73 3.32 -11.12
N GLN A 190 -8.47 3.66 -12.17
CA GLN A 190 -9.70 4.44 -12.06
C GLN A 190 -10.80 3.70 -11.29
N GLN A 191 -10.88 2.37 -11.42
CA GLN A 191 -11.81 1.55 -10.64
C GLN A 191 -11.48 1.60 -9.15
N LEU A 192 -10.19 1.50 -8.78
CA LEU A 192 -9.74 1.66 -7.40
C LEU A 192 -10.12 3.03 -6.82
N LEU A 193 -9.78 4.11 -7.52
CA LEU A 193 -10.04 5.48 -7.07
C LEU A 193 -11.55 5.74 -6.88
N LYS A 194 -12.41 5.12 -7.70
CA LYS A 194 -13.87 5.23 -7.58
C LYS A 194 -14.46 4.42 -6.43
N GLN A 195 -13.91 3.23 -6.15
CA GLN A 195 -14.43 2.33 -5.11
C GLN A 195 -13.90 2.68 -3.72
N HIS A 196 -12.70 3.24 -3.63
CA HIS A 196 -11.99 3.48 -2.37
C HIS A 196 -11.59 4.95 -2.25
N SER A 197 -12.45 5.75 -1.64
CA SER A 197 -12.28 7.22 -1.55
C SER A 197 -11.08 7.69 -0.72
N PHE A 198 -10.41 6.78 -0.01
CA PHE A 198 -9.21 7.05 0.78
C PHE A 198 -7.91 6.86 -0.03
N ILE A 199 -8.00 6.45 -1.29
CA ILE A 199 -6.83 6.35 -2.19
C ILE A 199 -6.65 7.72 -2.86
N ASN A 200 -5.46 8.30 -2.68
CA ASN A 200 -5.15 9.60 -3.28
C ASN A 200 -4.40 9.47 -4.62
N ASP A 201 -3.57 8.43 -4.77
CA ASP A 201 -2.79 8.21 -6.00
C ASP A 201 -2.50 6.72 -6.22
N VAL A 202 -2.41 6.32 -7.49
CA VAL A 202 -2.10 4.96 -7.92
C VAL A 202 -1.03 5.03 -9.00
N ILE A 203 0.15 4.52 -8.69
CA ILE A 203 1.20 4.24 -9.66
C ILE A 203 1.10 2.76 -10.01
N TYR A 204 1.08 2.45 -11.30
CA TYR A 204 1.01 1.07 -11.76
C TYR A 204 2.09 0.77 -12.79
N HIS A 205 2.66 -0.43 -12.70
CA HIS A 205 3.51 -1.02 -13.72
C HIS A 205 2.70 -2.06 -14.51
N ILE A 206 2.93 -2.15 -15.82
CA ILE A 206 2.28 -3.14 -16.68
C ILE A 206 3.27 -4.23 -17.02
N ASP A 207 2.97 -5.45 -16.58
CA ASP A 207 3.79 -6.62 -16.83
C ASP A 207 3.15 -7.55 -17.87
N ALA A 208 3.99 -8.07 -18.77
CA ALA A 208 3.58 -9.04 -19.77
C ALA A 208 3.63 -10.49 -19.24
N GLU A 209 4.36 -10.73 -18.14
CA GLU A 209 4.56 -12.03 -17.51
C GLU A 209 4.66 -11.87 -15.98
N ASP A 210 4.45 -12.96 -15.24
CA ASP A 210 4.64 -12.96 -13.79
C ASP A 210 6.14 -12.99 -13.48
N ASP A 211 6.67 -11.87 -13.02
CA ASP A 211 8.08 -11.72 -12.68
C ASP A 211 8.31 -11.58 -11.17
N HIS A 212 7.31 -11.89 -10.33
CA HIS A 212 7.38 -11.74 -8.87
C HIS A 212 8.60 -12.41 -8.23
N ASN A 213 9.02 -13.56 -8.78
CA ASN A 213 10.17 -14.32 -8.29
C ASN A 213 11.47 -14.07 -9.10
N VAL A 214 11.43 -13.21 -10.11
CA VAL A 214 12.57 -12.91 -10.97
C VAL A 214 13.41 -11.81 -10.33
N ASN A 215 14.62 -12.17 -9.91
CA ASN A 215 15.56 -11.18 -9.38
C ASN A 215 16.22 -10.42 -10.53
N HIS A 216 15.61 -9.31 -10.96
CA HIS A 216 16.13 -8.45 -12.03
C HIS A 216 17.56 -7.96 -11.79
N ARG A 217 18.01 -7.86 -10.53
CA ARG A 217 19.40 -7.48 -10.20
C ARG A 217 20.42 -8.60 -10.48
N LYS A 218 19.98 -9.85 -10.64
CA LYS A 218 20.82 -11.02 -10.93
C LYS A 218 20.63 -11.58 -12.34
N SER A 219 19.70 -11.03 -13.12
CA SER A 219 19.49 -11.45 -14.52
C SER A 219 20.65 -10.96 -15.38
N THR A 220 21.64 -11.83 -15.63
CA THR A 220 22.90 -11.48 -16.30
C THR A 220 22.85 -11.61 -17.82
N ALA A 221 21.76 -12.12 -18.40
CA ALA A 221 21.61 -12.29 -19.85
C ALA A 221 20.46 -11.43 -20.37
N LEU A 222 20.76 -10.20 -20.77
CA LEU A 222 19.81 -9.34 -21.46
C LEU A 222 19.48 -9.92 -22.83
N LEU A 223 18.19 -9.94 -23.17
CA LEU A 223 17.73 -10.33 -24.50
C LEU A 223 18.13 -9.30 -25.55
N PRO A 224 18.40 -9.72 -26.80
CA PRO A 224 18.79 -8.80 -27.85
C PRO A 224 17.64 -7.86 -28.20
N LEU A 225 17.94 -6.56 -28.29
CA LEU A 225 16.99 -5.58 -28.79
C LEU A 225 16.77 -5.72 -30.30
N ARG A 226 15.70 -5.10 -30.79
CA ARG A 226 15.22 -5.17 -32.19
C ARG A 226 16.32 -5.11 -33.26
N ASN A 227 17.28 -4.20 -33.14
CA ASN A 227 18.34 -4.05 -34.16
C ASN A 227 19.25 -5.27 -34.23
N LYS A 228 19.57 -5.87 -33.07
CA LYS A 228 20.38 -7.09 -33.00
C LYS A 228 19.60 -8.29 -33.51
N VAL A 229 18.32 -8.42 -33.14
CA VAL A 229 17.39 -9.43 -33.68
C VAL A 229 17.37 -9.36 -35.21
N LEU A 230 17.17 -8.17 -35.78
CA LEU A 230 17.17 -7.97 -37.24
C LEU A 230 18.53 -8.30 -37.88
N SER A 231 19.64 -7.96 -37.23
CA SER A 231 20.98 -8.27 -37.72
C SER A 231 21.24 -9.77 -37.74
N ASP A 232 20.86 -10.50 -36.69
CA ASP A 232 21.04 -11.95 -36.58
C ASP A 232 20.17 -12.69 -37.60
N LEU A 233 18.92 -12.25 -37.75
CA LEU A 233 18.00 -12.81 -38.76
C LEU A 233 18.54 -12.64 -40.19
N LYS A 234 19.09 -11.46 -40.53
CA LYS A 234 19.69 -11.21 -41.86
C LYS A 234 20.99 -11.99 -42.07
N ALA A 235 21.83 -12.09 -41.04
CA ALA A 235 23.08 -12.83 -41.12
C ALA A 235 22.85 -14.32 -41.41
N ASN A 236 21.84 -14.91 -40.77
CA ASN A 236 21.48 -16.32 -40.96
C ASN A 236 20.54 -16.57 -42.15
N TRP A 237 19.93 -15.51 -42.70
CA TRP A 237 19.08 -15.59 -43.90
C TRP A 237 19.27 -14.36 -44.81
N PRO A 238 20.33 -14.33 -45.63
CA PRO A 238 20.65 -13.20 -46.51
C PRO A 238 19.55 -12.89 -47.54
N ASP A 239 18.92 -13.93 -48.10
CA ASP A 239 17.86 -13.82 -49.12
C ASP A 239 16.45 -13.68 -48.51
N MET A 240 16.34 -13.17 -47.27
CA MET A 240 15.05 -13.04 -46.61
C MET A 240 14.15 -12.04 -47.37
N PRO A 241 12.88 -12.39 -47.63
CA PRO A 241 11.91 -11.45 -48.20
C PRO A 241 11.78 -10.19 -47.32
N LYS A 242 11.35 -9.08 -47.92
CA LYS A 242 11.20 -7.83 -47.15
C LYS A 242 10.11 -8.01 -46.09
N ILE A 243 10.50 -7.91 -44.82
CA ILE A 243 9.58 -7.89 -43.69
C ILE A 243 8.72 -6.62 -43.78
N GLN A 244 7.40 -6.78 -43.79
CA GLN A 244 6.45 -5.67 -43.75
C GLN A 244 6.21 -5.19 -42.32
N LYS A 245 6.00 -6.12 -41.40
CA LYS A 245 5.84 -5.85 -39.97
C LYS A 245 6.58 -6.92 -39.17
N LEU A 246 7.27 -6.48 -38.13
CA LEU A 246 7.95 -7.34 -37.16
C LEU A 246 7.49 -6.93 -35.76
N THR A 247 6.79 -7.82 -35.07
CA THR A 247 6.46 -7.72 -33.65
C THR A 247 7.40 -8.64 -32.87
N LEU A 248 7.91 -8.14 -31.75
CA LEU A 248 8.80 -8.89 -30.86
C LEU A 248 8.12 -8.96 -29.51
N HIS A 249 7.98 -10.16 -28.97
CA HIS A 249 7.46 -10.39 -27.62
C HIS A 249 8.61 -10.96 -26.79
N TYR A 250 8.93 -10.29 -25.68
CA TYR A 250 10.01 -10.69 -24.78
C TYR A 250 9.37 -11.45 -23.62
N LEU A 251 9.29 -12.77 -23.75
CA LEU A 251 8.56 -13.65 -22.84
C LEU A 251 9.42 -14.86 -22.50
N ASN A 252 9.33 -15.36 -21.28
CA ASN A 252 10.03 -16.55 -20.80
C ASN A 252 11.56 -16.54 -21.06
N GLN A 253 12.21 -15.37 -20.92
CA GLN A 253 13.63 -15.17 -21.26
C GLN A 253 13.98 -15.54 -22.72
N GLN A 254 13.03 -15.38 -23.63
CA GLN A 254 13.21 -15.55 -25.07
C GLN A 254 12.57 -14.39 -25.83
N VAL A 255 12.89 -14.28 -27.11
CA VAL A 255 12.24 -13.35 -28.04
C VAL A 255 11.38 -14.16 -29.00
N ASP A 256 10.08 -14.09 -28.79
CA ASP A 256 9.07 -14.57 -29.72
C ASP A 256 8.91 -13.55 -30.85
N ILE A 257 8.82 -14.05 -32.08
CA ILE A 257 8.84 -13.22 -33.28
C ILE A 257 7.56 -13.46 -34.09
N GLU A 258 6.81 -12.38 -34.32
CA GLU A 258 5.75 -12.37 -35.32
C GLU A 258 6.18 -11.55 -36.54
N ILE A 259 6.16 -12.18 -37.71
CA ILE A 259 6.55 -11.54 -38.97
C ILE A 259 5.38 -11.55 -39.94
N VAL A 260 5.12 -10.39 -40.54
CA VAL A 260 4.19 -10.24 -41.67
C VAL A 260 5.00 -10.00 -42.95
N PHE A 261 4.74 -10.82 -43.97
CA PHE A 261 5.25 -10.64 -45.33
C PHE A 261 4.12 -10.24 -46.30
N ASN A 262 4.46 -9.46 -47.33
CA ASN A 262 3.52 -9.11 -48.39
C ASN A 262 3.54 -10.17 -49.52
N THR A 263 2.37 -10.64 -49.94
CA THR A 263 2.23 -11.67 -50.98
C THR A 263 2.86 -11.33 -52.33
N THR A 264 3.03 -10.05 -52.66
CA THR A 264 3.53 -9.61 -53.99
C THR A 264 4.98 -10.04 -54.24
N GLN A 265 5.73 -10.31 -53.17
CA GLN A 265 7.15 -10.68 -53.23
C GLN A 265 7.40 -12.20 -53.18
N LEU A 266 6.37 -12.99 -52.90
CA LEU A 266 6.49 -14.43 -52.67
C LEU A 266 6.27 -15.26 -53.95
N LYS A 267 5.93 -14.62 -55.08
CA LYS A 267 5.65 -15.28 -56.37
C LYS A 267 6.88 -15.49 -57.27
N SER A 268 8.06 -15.03 -56.88
CA SER A 268 9.26 -14.97 -57.75
C SER A 268 10.37 -15.97 -57.41
N GLY A 269 10.04 -17.17 -56.94
CA GLY A 269 11.02 -18.23 -56.64
C GLY A 269 10.53 -19.65 -56.98
N PRO A 270 11.43 -20.64 -57.11
CA PRO A 270 11.12 -22.02 -57.54
C PRO A 270 10.30 -22.85 -56.54
N THR A 271 10.04 -22.33 -55.34
CA THR A 271 9.21 -22.99 -54.30
C THR A 271 8.14 -22.00 -53.83
N PRO A 272 6.85 -22.36 -53.79
CA PRO A 272 5.82 -21.48 -53.25
C PRO A 272 6.11 -21.22 -51.77
N LEU A 273 6.39 -19.95 -51.44
CA LEU A 273 6.60 -19.53 -50.07
C LEU A 273 5.23 -19.40 -49.39
N ASN A 274 4.84 -20.44 -48.63
CA ASN A 274 3.73 -20.38 -47.69
C ASN A 274 4.26 -20.06 -46.28
N SER A 275 3.36 -19.69 -45.37
CA SER A 275 3.71 -19.28 -44.00
C SER A 275 4.49 -20.37 -43.25
N GLU A 276 4.11 -21.63 -43.45
CA GLU A 276 4.76 -22.78 -42.80
C GLU A 276 6.19 -23.00 -43.32
N ASN A 277 6.42 -22.96 -44.63
CA ASN A 277 7.76 -23.10 -45.22
C ASN A 277 8.69 -21.98 -44.73
N ILE A 278 8.20 -20.74 -44.65
CA ILE A 278 8.98 -19.62 -44.12
C ILE A 278 9.31 -19.84 -42.65
N LYS A 279 8.31 -20.19 -41.82
CA LYS A 279 8.50 -20.49 -40.40
C LYS A 279 9.55 -21.58 -40.20
N GLN A 280 9.45 -22.69 -40.93
CA GLN A 280 10.41 -23.79 -40.87
C GLN A 280 11.82 -23.35 -41.31
N GLN A 281 11.94 -22.48 -42.32
CA GLN A 281 13.23 -21.91 -42.72
C GLN A 281 13.83 -21.00 -41.64
N ILE A 282 13.03 -20.17 -40.97
CA ILE A 282 13.50 -19.34 -39.84
C ILE A 282 14.03 -20.24 -38.74
N ILE A 283 13.23 -21.21 -38.29
CA ILE A 283 13.59 -22.13 -37.21
C ILE A 283 14.86 -22.91 -37.58
N LYS A 284 14.94 -23.44 -38.80
CA LYS A 284 16.09 -24.23 -39.26
C LYS A 284 17.37 -23.40 -39.36
N ARG A 285 17.30 -22.19 -39.94
CA ARG A 285 18.47 -21.33 -40.17
C ARG A 285 18.93 -20.60 -38.91
N ASN A 286 18.04 -20.39 -37.95
CA ASN A 286 18.33 -19.66 -36.71
C ASN A 286 18.34 -20.56 -35.46
N LYS A 287 18.44 -21.88 -35.63
CA LYS A 287 18.46 -22.86 -34.52
C LYS A 287 19.59 -22.62 -33.52
N GLN A 288 20.63 -21.90 -33.91
CA GLN A 288 21.77 -21.55 -33.06
C GLN A 288 21.57 -20.29 -32.23
N LEU A 289 20.48 -19.55 -32.42
CA LEU A 289 20.19 -18.34 -31.64
C LEU A 289 19.56 -18.76 -30.30
N PRO A 290 20.29 -18.66 -29.17
CA PRO A 290 19.79 -19.14 -27.88
C PRO A 290 18.62 -18.33 -27.35
N TRP A 291 18.44 -17.10 -27.86
CA TRP A 291 17.38 -16.19 -27.47
C TRP A 291 16.08 -16.38 -28.26
N LEU A 292 16.08 -17.15 -29.36
CA LEU A 292 14.92 -17.26 -30.25
C LEU A 292 13.86 -18.20 -29.64
N GLY A 293 12.66 -17.68 -29.43
CA GLY A 293 11.51 -18.44 -28.95
C GLY A 293 10.58 -18.88 -30.09
N LYS A 294 9.28 -18.66 -29.90
CA LYS A 294 8.22 -18.95 -30.86
C LYS A 294 8.35 -18.06 -32.10
N VAL A 295 8.09 -18.65 -33.27
CA VAL A 295 8.04 -17.93 -34.54
C VAL A 295 6.66 -18.08 -35.17
N VAL A 296 6.00 -16.95 -35.43
CA VAL A 296 4.72 -16.86 -36.11
C VAL A 296 4.88 -16.06 -37.40
N VAL A 297 4.34 -16.59 -38.49
CA VAL A 297 4.49 -15.98 -39.82
C VAL A 297 3.11 -15.79 -40.43
N TYR A 298 2.80 -14.55 -40.77
CA TYR A 298 1.60 -14.17 -41.50
C TYR A 298 1.97 -13.73 -42.92
N ILE A 299 1.16 -14.14 -43.90
CA ILE A 299 1.25 -13.65 -45.27
C ILE A 299 0.03 -12.79 -45.51
N GLN A 300 0.23 -11.49 -45.67
CA GLN A 300 -0.85 -10.58 -46.02
C GLN A 300 -1.11 -10.70 -47.51
N GLN A 301 -2.31 -11.18 -47.86
CA GLN A 301 -2.80 -11.13 -49.23
C GLN A 301 -3.19 -9.68 -49.53
N ASN A 302 -2.59 -9.10 -50.57
CA ASN A 302 -3.02 -7.80 -51.07
C ASN A 302 -4.38 -7.99 -51.75
N THR A 303 -5.46 -7.81 -51.00
CA THR A 303 -6.78 -7.58 -51.57
C THR A 303 -6.83 -6.11 -51.99
N ASN A 304 -6.37 -5.81 -53.21
CA ASN A 304 -6.80 -4.57 -53.84
C ASN A 304 -8.31 -4.71 -54.11
N PRO A 305 -9.17 -3.78 -53.65
CA PRO A 305 -10.47 -3.59 -54.28
C PRO A 305 -10.34 -3.14 -55.73
#